data_AF-A0A975IS98-F1
#
_entry.id   AF-A0A975IS98-F1
#
_cell.length_a   1.000
_cell.length_b   1.000
_cell.length_c   1.000
_cell.angle_alpha   90.00
_cell.angle_beta   90.00
_cell.angle_gamma   90.00
#
_symmetry.space_group_name_H-M   'P 1'
#
loop_
_entity.id
_entity.type
_entity.pdbx_description
1 polymer ?
#
loop_
_entity_poly.entity_id
_entity_poly.type
_entity_poly.pdbx_seq_one_letter_code
_entity_poly.pdbx_strand_id
1 'polypeptide(L)'
;MARRITETELILPSLYLMKLNNGQITTSELIEKLRLIMKPSGADLEILSGRNDDKFSQKVRNLKAHGTFERMGYAKYKGKARSGYVEITNEGKKHLKRNQKILNYLLVNDFEYSDLTENLKEIEKNEDKKEIETFDENIIIQEGLKKVREVKVYERSSTLRDFAIKHFTVKNHISCKCCSFDFEDFYGSEIGKGFIEIHHTKPIFQYEDDDLENTLENALENLAPVCSNCHRMIHRNWSKPLEIQYLIGQIEQNGTFTR
;
A
#
# COMPACT_ATOMS: atom_id res chain seq x y z
N MET A 1 17.20 -11.46 -8.50
CA MET A 1 16.11 -11.65 -9.48
C MET A 1 14.85 -11.05 -8.90
N ALA A 2 14.14 -10.19 -9.64
CA ALA A 2 12.86 -9.65 -9.18
C ALA A 2 11.87 -10.80 -8.91
N ARG A 3 11.28 -10.79 -7.71
CA ARG A 3 10.26 -11.76 -7.29
C ARG A 3 9.04 -11.67 -8.20
N ARG A 4 8.47 -12.81 -8.55
CA ARG A 4 7.27 -12.90 -9.40
C ARG A 4 6.02 -13.05 -8.53
N ILE A 5 4.93 -12.44 -8.97
CA ILE A 5 3.65 -12.60 -8.31
C ILE A 5 3.09 -14.02 -8.44
N THR A 6 2.44 -14.45 -7.37
CA THR A 6 1.78 -15.74 -7.19
C THR A 6 0.27 -15.56 -7.23
N GLU A 7 -0.47 -16.67 -7.37
CA GLU A 7 -1.94 -16.61 -7.37
C GLU A 7 -2.49 -16.18 -6.02
N THR A 8 -1.83 -16.56 -4.92
CA THR A 8 -2.24 -16.21 -3.57
C THR A 8 -2.27 -14.69 -3.38
N GLU A 9 -1.24 -13.99 -3.83
CA GLU A 9 -1.13 -12.52 -3.74
C GLU A 9 -2.22 -11.78 -4.55
N LEU A 10 -2.88 -12.45 -5.49
CA LEU A 10 -3.96 -11.87 -6.29
C LEU A 10 -5.36 -12.07 -5.67
N ILE A 11 -5.50 -12.88 -4.61
CA ILE A 11 -6.81 -13.25 -4.06
C ILE A 11 -7.55 -12.03 -3.52
N LEU A 12 -7.00 -11.37 -2.50
CA LEU A 12 -7.63 -10.21 -1.86
C LEU A 12 -7.93 -9.06 -2.83
N PRO A 13 -6.98 -8.62 -3.68
CA PRO A 13 -7.25 -7.60 -4.70
C PRO A 13 -8.38 -8.02 -5.65
N SER A 14 -8.44 -9.30 -6.04
CA SER A 14 -9.51 -9.79 -6.92
C SER A 14 -10.87 -9.78 -6.23
N LEU A 15 -10.97 -10.22 -4.97
CA LEU A 15 -12.22 -10.18 -4.21
C LEU A 15 -12.70 -8.73 -4.00
N TYR A 16 -11.78 -7.80 -3.78
CA TYR A 16 -12.08 -6.37 -3.69
C TYR A 16 -12.67 -5.83 -5.00
N LEU A 17 -12.06 -6.13 -6.14
CA LEU A 17 -12.57 -5.74 -7.45
C LEU A 17 -13.92 -6.39 -7.77
N MET A 18 -14.14 -7.65 -7.39
CA MET A 18 -15.45 -8.30 -7.49
C MET A 18 -16.50 -7.54 -6.66
N LYS A 19 -16.19 -7.18 -5.41
CA LYS A 19 -17.11 -6.40 -4.55
C LYS A 19 -17.48 -5.06 -5.18
N LEU A 20 -16.52 -4.35 -5.77
CA LEU A 20 -16.76 -3.10 -6.49
C LEU A 20 -17.60 -3.30 -7.78
N ASN A 21 -17.53 -4.48 -8.39
CA ASN A 21 -18.25 -4.83 -9.61
C ASN A 21 -19.52 -5.65 -9.31
N ASN A 22 -20.27 -5.24 -8.27
CA ASN A 22 -21.54 -5.86 -7.85
C ASN A 22 -21.45 -7.37 -7.52
N GLY A 23 -20.26 -7.85 -7.15
CA GLY A 23 -20.00 -9.23 -6.76
C GLY A 23 -19.53 -10.14 -7.89
N GLN A 24 -19.40 -9.65 -9.13
CA GLN A 24 -19.06 -10.47 -10.30
C GLN A 24 -18.03 -9.77 -11.20
N ILE A 25 -17.09 -10.50 -11.81
CA ILE A 25 -16.13 -9.89 -12.75
C ILE A 25 -15.66 -10.88 -13.82
N THR A 26 -15.46 -10.44 -15.06
CA THR A 26 -14.85 -11.28 -16.09
C THR A 26 -13.32 -11.35 -15.93
N THR A 27 -12.66 -12.38 -16.47
CA THR A 27 -11.20 -12.48 -16.42
C THR A 27 -10.50 -11.31 -17.12
N SER A 28 -11.06 -10.82 -18.23
CA SER A 28 -10.49 -9.67 -18.96
C SER A 28 -10.60 -8.39 -18.14
N GLU A 29 -11.77 -8.08 -17.57
CA GLU A 29 -11.92 -6.92 -16.69
C GLU A 29 -11.05 -7.03 -15.44
N LEU A 30 -10.90 -8.24 -14.89
CA LEU A 30 -10.06 -8.47 -13.73
C LEU A 30 -8.58 -8.17 -14.03
N ILE A 31 -8.07 -8.57 -15.19
CA ILE A 31 -6.70 -8.23 -15.63
C ILE A 31 -6.51 -6.71 -15.69
N GLU A 32 -7.40 -6.01 -16.40
CA GLU A 32 -7.32 -4.55 -16.56
C GLU A 32 -7.37 -3.83 -15.21
N LYS A 33 -8.35 -4.17 -14.37
CA LYS A 33 -8.53 -3.52 -13.07
C LYS A 33 -7.41 -3.86 -12.09
N LEU A 34 -6.88 -5.09 -12.08
CA LEU A 34 -5.75 -5.45 -11.23
C LEU A 34 -4.49 -4.68 -11.61
N ARG A 35 -4.23 -4.45 -12.90
CA ARG A 35 -3.09 -3.62 -13.32
C ARG A 35 -3.19 -2.20 -12.80
N LEU A 36 -4.40 -1.62 -12.81
CA LEU A 36 -4.62 -0.26 -12.34
C LEU A 36 -4.34 -0.13 -10.83
N ILE A 37 -4.79 -1.10 -10.03
CA ILE A 37 -4.65 -1.01 -8.56
C ILE A 37 -3.32 -1.56 -8.03
N MET A 38 -2.70 -2.52 -8.72
CA MET A 38 -1.46 -3.17 -8.27
C MET A 38 -0.19 -2.63 -8.95
N LYS A 39 -0.33 -1.97 -10.11
CA LYS A 39 0.78 -1.36 -10.87
C LYS A 39 1.98 -2.32 -11.05
N PRO A 40 1.79 -3.51 -11.66
CA PRO A 40 2.84 -4.52 -11.75
C PRO A 40 4.09 -3.98 -12.45
N SER A 41 5.26 -4.41 -11.99
CA SER A 41 6.57 -3.98 -12.50
C SER A 41 7.54 -5.17 -12.64
N GLY A 42 8.71 -4.91 -13.23
CA GLY A 42 9.78 -5.90 -13.36
C GLY A 42 9.41 -7.14 -14.18
N ALA A 43 9.79 -8.32 -13.68
CA ALA A 43 9.66 -9.58 -14.40
C ALA A 43 8.21 -9.97 -14.73
N ASP A 44 7.21 -9.41 -14.05
CA ASP A 44 5.80 -9.69 -14.32
C ASP A 44 5.28 -8.99 -15.59
N LEU A 45 6.00 -8.00 -16.11
CA LEU A 45 5.70 -7.34 -17.39
C LEU A 45 6.35 -8.02 -18.62
N GLU A 46 7.22 -9.01 -18.41
CA GLU A 46 7.86 -9.70 -19.54
C GLU A 46 6.85 -10.56 -20.31
N ILE A 47 6.90 -10.47 -21.64
CA ILE A 47 6.08 -11.26 -22.56
C ILE A 47 6.55 -12.73 -22.54
N LEU A 48 5.59 -13.67 -22.48
CA LEU A 48 5.89 -15.10 -22.56
C LEU A 48 6.20 -15.51 -24.00
N SER A 49 7.23 -16.36 -24.18
CA SER A 49 7.60 -16.87 -25.51
C SER A 49 6.41 -17.56 -26.20
N GLY A 50 6.12 -17.15 -27.43
CA GLY A 50 4.99 -17.67 -28.22
C GLY A 50 3.61 -17.20 -27.78
N ARG A 51 3.52 -16.15 -26.94
CA ARG A 51 2.26 -15.60 -26.43
C ARG A 51 2.20 -14.09 -26.59
N ASN A 52 0.98 -13.56 -26.64
CA ASN A 52 0.71 -12.12 -26.70
C ASN A 52 0.43 -11.51 -25.31
N ASP A 53 0.35 -12.32 -24.25
CA ASP A 53 0.15 -11.86 -22.89
C ASP A 53 1.42 -11.97 -22.04
N ASP A 54 1.57 -11.01 -21.12
CA ASP A 54 2.68 -10.97 -20.17
C ASP A 54 2.48 -11.95 -19.00
N LYS A 55 3.55 -12.10 -18.23
CA LYS A 55 3.59 -12.98 -17.06
C LYS A 55 2.54 -12.63 -16.01
N PHE A 56 2.24 -11.35 -15.79
CA PHE A 56 1.18 -10.89 -14.88
C PHE A 56 -0.19 -11.37 -15.34
N SER A 57 -0.55 -11.07 -16.59
CA SER A 57 -1.84 -11.45 -17.18
C SER A 57 -2.04 -12.96 -17.15
N GLN A 58 -0.98 -13.72 -17.44
CA GLN A 58 -1.02 -15.16 -17.35
C GLN A 58 -1.31 -15.64 -15.91
N LYS A 59 -0.72 -14.99 -14.90
CA LYS A 59 -0.97 -15.33 -13.50
C LYS A 59 -2.44 -15.08 -13.10
N VAL A 60 -3.02 -13.97 -13.54
CA VAL A 60 -4.45 -13.68 -13.33
C VAL A 60 -5.33 -14.73 -14.02
N ARG A 61 -5.01 -15.15 -15.25
CA ARG A 61 -5.73 -16.23 -15.94
C ARG A 61 -5.63 -17.57 -15.21
N ASN A 62 -4.49 -17.85 -14.58
CA ASN A 62 -4.28 -19.09 -13.83
C ASN A 62 -5.18 -19.22 -12.61
N LEU A 63 -5.63 -18.11 -12.00
CA LEU A 63 -6.64 -18.14 -10.92
C LEU A 63 -7.88 -18.95 -11.32
N LYS A 64 -8.22 -18.92 -12.62
CA LYS A 64 -9.30 -19.71 -13.20
C LYS A 64 -8.85 -21.12 -13.54
N ALA A 65 -7.76 -21.23 -14.29
CA ALA A 65 -7.28 -22.53 -14.77
C ALA A 65 -6.96 -23.51 -13.62
N HIS A 66 -6.45 -23.01 -12.50
CA HIS A 66 -6.10 -23.81 -11.34
C HIS A 66 -7.21 -23.90 -10.27
N GLY A 67 -8.38 -23.28 -10.53
CA GLY A 67 -9.51 -23.30 -9.61
C GLY A 67 -9.21 -22.68 -8.23
N THR A 68 -8.27 -21.74 -8.14
CA THR A 68 -7.75 -21.23 -6.85
C THR A 68 -8.85 -20.62 -5.99
N PHE A 69 -9.76 -19.81 -6.56
CA PHE A 69 -10.89 -19.26 -5.80
C PHE A 69 -11.87 -20.34 -5.32
N GLU A 70 -12.12 -21.37 -6.13
CA GLU A 70 -13.10 -22.42 -5.80
C GLU A 70 -12.56 -23.35 -4.72
N ARG A 71 -11.29 -23.71 -4.81
CA ARG A 71 -10.57 -24.51 -3.80
C ARG A 71 -10.56 -23.83 -2.43
N MET A 72 -10.45 -22.50 -2.40
CA MET A 72 -10.52 -21.70 -1.17
C MET A 72 -11.95 -21.32 -0.77
N GLY A 73 -12.94 -21.61 -1.61
CA GLY A 73 -14.35 -21.30 -1.37
C GLY A 73 -14.71 -19.81 -1.49
N TYR A 74 -13.80 -18.94 -1.94
CA TYR A 74 -14.00 -17.48 -1.95
C TYR A 74 -14.76 -16.95 -3.16
N ALA A 75 -14.64 -17.61 -4.32
CA ALA A 75 -15.40 -17.24 -5.51
C ALA A 75 -15.66 -18.47 -6.38
N LYS A 76 -16.67 -18.41 -7.25
CA LYS A 76 -17.05 -19.49 -8.16
C LYS A 76 -17.10 -19.01 -9.60
N TYR A 77 -16.63 -19.84 -10.53
CA TYR A 77 -16.74 -19.53 -11.94
C TYR A 77 -18.14 -19.87 -12.45
N LYS A 78 -18.77 -18.93 -13.16
CA LYS A 78 -20.07 -19.10 -13.79
C LYS A 78 -20.00 -18.74 -15.27
N GLY A 79 -20.93 -19.30 -16.06
CA GLY A 79 -21.01 -19.06 -17.51
C GLY A 79 -20.11 -19.96 -18.35
N LYS A 80 -20.25 -19.86 -19.68
CA LYS A 80 -19.53 -20.71 -20.64
C LYS A 80 -18.27 -19.99 -21.14
N ALA A 81 -17.13 -20.70 -21.19
CA ALA A 81 -15.85 -20.30 -21.82
C ALA A 81 -15.59 -18.78 -21.93
N ARG A 82 -16.03 -18.15 -23.03
CA ARG A 82 -15.81 -16.72 -23.38
C ARG A 82 -16.74 -15.72 -22.69
N SER A 83 -17.92 -16.13 -22.22
CA SER A 83 -18.86 -15.29 -21.45
C SER A 83 -18.84 -15.62 -19.95
N GLY A 84 -17.82 -16.36 -19.51
CA GLY A 84 -17.70 -16.75 -18.12
C GLY A 84 -17.20 -15.61 -17.24
N TYR A 85 -17.75 -15.51 -16.03
CA TYR A 85 -17.37 -14.56 -14.99
C TYR A 85 -17.09 -15.29 -13.68
N VAL A 86 -16.42 -14.61 -12.76
CA VAL A 86 -16.18 -15.08 -11.41
C VAL A 86 -17.13 -14.36 -10.48
N GLU A 87 -17.81 -15.08 -9.60
CA GLU A 87 -18.73 -14.51 -8.61
C GLU A 87 -18.24 -14.78 -7.20
N ILE A 88 -18.14 -13.72 -6.39
CA ILE A 88 -17.70 -13.82 -5.00
C ILE A 88 -18.75 -14.54 -4.14
N THR A 89 -18.31 -15.47 -3.29
CA THR A 89 -19.17 -16.17 -2.33
C THR A 89 -19.36 -15.37 -1.04
N ASN A 90 -20.23 -15.84 -0.16
CA ASN A 90 -20.35 -15.26 1.19
C ASN A 90 -19.06 -15.42 2.00
N GLU A 91 -18.34 -16.54 1.86
CA GLU A 91 -17.05 -16.74 2.51
C GLU A 91 -15.98 -15.79 1.95
N GLY A 92 -15.95 -15.58 0.63
CA GLY A 92 -15.08 -14.56 0.03
C GLY A 92 -15.38 -13.14 0.53
N LYS A 93 -16.67 -12.80 0.69
CA LYS A 93 -17.07 -11.51 1.29
C LYS A 93 -16.63 -11.37 2.74
N LYS A 94 -16.70 -12.44 3.54
CA LYS A 94 -16.22 -12.45 4.93
C LYS A 94 -14.70 -12.29 5.00
N HIS A 95 -13.96 -13.04 4.18
CA HIS A 95 -12.50 -12.93 4.06
C HIS A 95 -12.07 -11.51 3.68
N LEU A 96 -12.72 -10.93 2.66
CA LEU A 96 -12.48 -9.56 2.24
C LEU A 96 -12.82 -8.57 3.36
N LYS A 97 -13.96 -8.71 4.05
CA LYS A 97 -14.38 -7.80 5.12
C LYS A 97 -13.34 -7.77 6.24
N ARG A 98 -12.79 -8.92 6.63
CA ARG A 98 -11.79 -9.02 7.69
C ARG A 98 -10.48 -8.34 7.32
N ASN A 99 -10.08 -8.42 6.06
CA ASN A 99 -8.84 -7.82 5.56
C ASN A 99 -9.06 -6.46 4.86
N GLN A 100 -10.26 -5.87 4.96
CA GLN A 100 -10.61 -4.69 4.17
C GLN A 100 -9.80 -3.46 4.58
N LYS A 101 -9.52 -3.29 5.88
CA LYS A 101 -8.75 -2.16 6.39
C LYS A 101 -7.32 -2.18 5.86
N ILE A 102 -6.63 -3.30 6.05
CA ILE A 102 -5.25 -3.48 5.57
C ILE A 102 -5.17 -3.43 4.03
N LEU A 103 -6.13 -4.02 3.32
CA LEU A 103 -6.14 -3.93 1.87
C LEU A 103 -6.33 -2.49 1.37
N ASN A 104 -7.23 -1.74 1.99
CA ASN A 104 -7.39 -0.32 1.67
C ASN A 104 -6.10 0.46 1.98
N TYR A 105 -5.47 0.22 3.11
CA TYR A 105 -4.16 0.81 3.46
C TYR A 105 -3.12 0.56 2.36
N LEU A 106 -2.97 -0.70 1.94
CA LEU A 106 -2.00 -1.10 0.92
C LEU A 106 -2.29 -0.52 -0.48
N LEU A 107 -3.57 -0.31 -0.83
CA LEU A 107 -3.97 0.18 -2.15
C LEU A 107 -4.07 1.71 -2.24
N VAL A 108 -4.33 2.40 -1.12
CA VAL A 108 -4.45 3.87 -1.06
C VAL A 108 -3.08 4.52 -0.94
N ASN A 109 -2.18 3.91 -0.20
CA ASN A 109 -0.81 4.36 -0.09
C ASN A 109 0.00 3.82 -1.27
N ASP A 110 0.97 4.61 -1.72
CA ASP A 110 1.80 4.19 -2.84
C ASP A 110 3.04 3.47 -2.37
N PHE A 111 2.87 2.17 -2.21
CA PHE A 111 3.96 1.27 -1.93
C PHE A 111 4.52 0.71 -3.23
N GLU A 112 5.83 0.44 -3.22
CA GLU A 112 6.48 -0.30 -4.29
C GLU A 112 5.77 -1.65 -4.54
N TYR A 113 5.73 -2.07 -5.81
CA TYR A 113 5.02 -3.30 -6.20
C TYR A 113 5.53 -4.54 -5.44
N SER A 114 6.84 -4.60 -5.15
CA SER A 114 7.42 -5.67 -4.34
C SER A 114 6.90 -5.67 -2.92
N ASP A 115 6.80 -4.51 -2.27
CA ASP A 115 6.30 -4.40 -0.91
C ASP A 115 4.80 -4.70 -0.85
N LEU A 116 4.02 -4.22 -1.83
CA LEU A 116 2.60 -4.57 -1.95
C LEU A 116 2.40 -6.09 -2.04
N THR A 117 3.11 -6.76 -2.94
CA THR A 117 2.97 -8.22 -3.14
C THR A 117 3.46 -9.03 -1.95
N GLU A 118 4.53 -8.60 -1.29
CA GLU A 118 5.00 -9.22 -0.05
C GLU A 118 3.96 -9.16 1.06
N ASN A 119 3.40 -7.98 1.31
CA ASN A 119 2.42 -7.80 2.36
C ASN A 119 1.10 -8.53 2.06
N LEU A 120 0.65 -8.56 0.80
CA LEU A 120 -0.51 -9.37 0.39
C LEU A 120 -0.29 -10.87 0.65
N LYS A 121 0.94 -11.37 0.48
CA LYS A 121 1.27 -12.76 0.78
C LYS A 121 1.22 -13.05 2.28
N GLU A 122 1.77 -12.17 3.10
CA GLU A 122 1.76 -12.35 4.56
C GLU A 122 0.32 -12.32 5.11
N ILE A 123 -0.54 -11.45 4.58
CA ILE A 123 -1.97 -11.42 4.94
C ILE A 123 -2.65 -12.75 4.61
N GLU A 124 -2.40 -13.32 3.43
CA GLU A 124 -3.00 -14.60 3.02
C GLU A 124 -2.42 -15.81 3.77
N LYS A 125 -1.20 -15.70 4.31
CA LYS A 125 -0.59 -16.71 5.19
C LYS A 125 -1.07 -16.66 6.64
N ASN A 126 -1.80 -15.63 7.04
CA ASN A 126 -2.31 -15.50 8.42
C ASN A 126 -3.42 -16.54 8.69
N GLU A 127 -2.99 -17.78 8.96
CA GLU A 127 -3.83 -18.95 9.23
C GLU A 127 -4.64 -18.81 10.53
N ASP A 128 -4.04 -18.16 11.54
CA ASP A 128 -4.63 -17.92 12.87
C ASP A 128 -5.78 -16.91 12.84
N LYS A 129 -6.01 -16.30 11.69
CA LYS A 129 -7.07 -15.34 11.48
C LYS A 129 -7.00 -14.14 12.45
N LYS A 130 -5.80 -13.71 12.83
CA LYS A 130 -5.60 -12.51 13.68
C LYS A 130 -6.05 -11.24 12.96
N GLU A 131 -6.60 -10.27 13.69
CA GLU A 131 -6.89 -8.94 13.12
C GLU A 131 -5.58 -8.20 12.88
N ILE A 132 -5.50 -7.47 11.76
CA ILE A 132 -4.33 -6.67 11.38
C ILE A 132 -4.66 -5.20 11.62
N GLU A 133 -3.77 -4.55 12.33
CA GLU A 133 -3.88 -3.16 12.76
C GLU A 133 -2.91 -2.27 11.96
N THR A 134 -3.44 -1.23 11.33
CA THR A 134 -2.64 -0.32 10.47
C THR A 134 -2.29 0.99 11.18
N PHE A 135 -1.20 1.61 10.73
CA PHE A 135 -0.77 2.96 11.05
C PHE A 135 -0.86 3.80 9.76
N ASP A 136 -1.88 4.67 9.64
CA ASP A 136 -2.09 5.44 8.41
C ASP A 136 -2.78 6.79 8.65
N GLU A 137 -2.03 7.86 8.46
CA GLU A 137 -2.52 9.24 8.50
C GLU A 137 -3.20 9.66 7.18
N ASN A 138 -2.90 9.03 6.04
CA ASN A 138 -3.53 9.35 4.75
C ASN A 138 -5.00 8.88 4.70
N ILE A 139 -5.32 7.75 5.35
CA ILE A 139 -6.71 7.35 5.65
C ILE A 139 -7.45 8.48 6.40
N ILE A 140 -6.76 9.39 7.09
CA ILE A 140 -7.33 10.48 7.90
C ILE A 140 -7.50 11.78 7.09
N ILE A 141 -6.64 12.05 6.10
CA ILE A 141 -6.56 13.34 5.39
C ILE A 141 -7.50 13.53 4.17
N GLN A 142 -8.05 12.49 3.53
CA GLN A 142 -9.09 12.68 2.50
C GLN A 142 -10.37 13.40 3.02
N GLU A 143 -10.49 14.71 2.76
CA GLU A 143 -11.68 15.53 3.00
C GLU A 143 -12.76 15.21 1.95
N GLY A 144 -13.96 14.82 2.38
CA GLY A 144 -15.14 14.79 1.50
C GLY A 144 -16.09 13.61 1.69
N LEU A 145 -15.65 12.51 2.27
CA LEU A 145 -16.53 11.43 2.72
C LEU A 145 -16.47 11.40 4.24
N LYS A 146 -17.59 11.73 4.90
CA LYS A 146 -17.74 11.69 6.37
C LYS A 146 -17.14 10.39 6.92
N LYS A 147 -15.91 10.47 7.41
CA LYS A 147 -15.14 9.32 7.90
C LYS A 147 -15.75 8.84 9.20
N VAL A 148 -16.15 7.57 9.22
CA VAL A 148 -16.10 6.79 10.45
C VAL A 148 -14.63 6.70 10.82
N ARG A 149 -14.18 7.65 11.65
CA ARG A 149 -12.85 7.66 12.25
C ARG A 149 -12.82 6.51 13.25
N GLU A 150 -11.97 5.51 13.05
CA GLU A 150 -11.66 4.59 14.15
C GLU A 150 -10.64 5.27 15.05
N VAL A 151 -11.08 5.68 16.25
CA VAL A 151 -10.26 6.34 17.29
C VAL A 151 -8.91 5.63 17.47
N LYS A 152 -8.93 4.29 17.44
CA LYS A 152 -7.75 3.43 17.55
C LYS A 152 -6.68 3.67 16.46
N VAL A 153 -7.07 3.83 15.18
CA VAL A 153 -6.10 4.06 14.08
C VAL A 153 -5.43 5.42 14.24
N TYR A 154 -6.20 6.43 14.66
CA TYR A 154 -5.67 7.77 14.94
C TYR A 154 -4.67 7.75 16.09
N GLU A 155 -5.03 7.15 17.22
CA GLU A 155 -4.15 7.05 18.39
C GLU A 155 -2.83 6.34 18.04
N ARG A 156 -2.89 5.21 17.33
CA ARG A 156 -1.69 4.49 16.88
C ARG A 156 -0.81 5.31 15.94
N SER A 157 -1.41 5.98 14.96
CA SER A 157 -0.67 6.79 14.00
C SER A 157 0.01 7.98 14.70
N SER A 158 -0.68 8.62 15.65
CA SER A 158 -0.10 9.68 16.49
C SER A 158 1.09 9.17 17.30
N THR A 159 0.96 8.02 17.96
CA THR A 159 2.05 7.41 18.74
C THR A 159 3.27 7.11 17.86
N LEU A 160 3.06 6.51 16.69
CA LEU A 160 4.15 6.23 15.75
C LEU A 160 4.82 7.52 15.25
N ARG A 161 4.02 8.54 14.96
CA ARG A 161 4.51 9.85 14.52
C ARG A 161 5.39 10.50 15.58
N ASP A 162 4.92 10.55 16.83
CA ASP A 162 5.66 11.17 17.93
C ASP A 162 6.95 10.41 18.22
N PHE A 163 6.90 9.08 18.15
CA PHE A 163 8.08 8.22 18.27
C PHE A 163 9.10 8.49 17.15
N ALA A 164 8.63 8.56 15.91
CA ALA A 164 9.49 8.85 14.75
C ALA A 164 10.13 10.23 14.82
N ILE A 165 9.37 11.28 15.20
CA ILE A 165 9.93 12.63 15.35
C ILE A 165 11.00 12.66 16.43
N LYS A 166 10.74 12.03 17.57
CA LYS A 166 11.73 11.92 18.63
C LYS A 166 13.00 11.21 18.15
N HIS A 167 12.86 10.12 17.37
CA HIS A 167 13.98 9.36 16.84
C HIS A 167 14.80 10.14 15.80
N PHE A 168 14.14 10.79 14.84
CA PHE A 168 14.79 11.51 13.74
C PHE A 168 15.30 12.91 14.13
N THR A 169 14.93 13.42 15.31
CA THR A 169 15.45 14.70 15.81
C THR A 169 16.88 14.53 16.30
N VAL A 170 17.82 15.24 15.65
CA VAL A 170 19.24 15.22 15.99
C VAL A 170 19.67 16.62 16.42
N LYS A 171 20.28 16.75 17.61
CA LYS A 171 20.70 18.05 18.18
C LYS A 171 19.56 19.10 18.22
N ASN A 172 18.33 18.67 18.52
CA ASN A 172 17.09 19.47 18.52
C ASN A 172 16.56 19.89 17.13
N HIS A 173 17.13 19.41 16.04
CA HIS A 173 16.67 19.73 14.68
C HIS A 173 16.16 18.48 13.97
N ILE A 174 15.17 18.65 13.10
CA ILE A 174 14.62 17.60 12.26
C ILE A 174 14.36 18.16 10.87
N SER A 175 15.12 17.66 9.90
CA SER A 175 15.11 18.17 8.54
C SER A 175 14.51 17.16 7.57
N CYS A 176 13.94 17.70 6.49
CA CYS A 176 13.40 16.89 5.40
C CYS A 176 14.48 16.02 4.77
N LYS A 177 14.22 14.71 4.67
CA LYS A 177 15.09 13.74 4.00
C LYS A 177 15.36 14.07 2.53
N CYS A 178 14.42 14.77 1.87
CA CYS A 178 14.50 15.08 0.44
C CYS A 178 15.26 16.38 0.13
N CYS A 179 14.92 17.48 0.81
CA CYS A 179 15.46 18.82 0.51
C CYS A 179 16.23 19.47 1.66
N SER A 180 16.41 18.77 2.79
CA SER A 180 17.04 19.27 4.01
C SER A 180 16.36 20.50 4.64
N PHE A 181 15.14 20.85 4.23
CA PHE A 181 14.35 21.91 4.86
C PHE A 181 14.04 21.56 6.31
N ASP A 182 14.32 22.48 7.23
CA ASP A 182 13.99 22.40 8.65
C ASP A 182 13.00 23.54 8.97
N PHE A 183 11.87 23.19 9.57
CA PHE A 183 10.82 24.17 9.89
C PHE A 183 11.20 25.09 11.04
N GLU A 184 11.96 24.59 12.03
CA GLU A 184 12.44 25.40 13.14
C GLU A 184 13.49 26.41 12.66
N ASP A 185 14.39 26.00 11.76
CA ASP A 185 15.38 26.92 11.19
C ASP A 185 14.74 28.03 10.34
N PHE A 186 13.68 27.72 9.60
CA PHE A 186 13.04 28.68 8.69
C PHE A 186 11.98 29.55 9.37
N TYR A 187 11.14 28.97 10.24
CA TYR A 187 10.00 29.65 10.87
C TYR A 187 10.23 29.99 12.35
N GLY A 188 11.35 29.55 12.95
CA GLY A 188 11.65 29.74 14.35
C GLY A 188 11.00 28.71 15.28
N SER A 189 11.53 28.58 16.49
CA SER A 189 11.15 27.54 17.46
C SER A 189 9.71 27.64 17.98
N GLU A 190 9.07 28.82 17.94
CA GLU A 190 7.71 28.98 18.47
C GLU A 190 6.65 28.24 17.62
N ILE A 191 6.87 28.15 16.30
CA ILE A 191 5.88 27.60 15.38
C ILE A 191 6.43 26.49 14.47
N GLY A 192 7.76 26.38 14.33
CA GLY A 192 8.41 25.38 13.49
C GLY A 192 8.90 24.14 14.22
N LYS A 193 9.06 24.19 15.54
CA LYS A 193 9.65 23.10 16.34
C LYS A 193 8.84 21.81 16.25
N GLY A 194 9.50 20.73 15.83
CA GLY A 194 8.88 19.41 15.65
C GLY A 194 7.82 19.35 14.54
N PHE A 195 7.67 20.41 13.75
CA PHE A 195 6.75 20.43 12.62
C PHE A 195 7.41 19.74 11.43
N ILE A 196 6.99 18.51 11.14
CA ILE A 196 7.38 17.77 9.96
C ILE A 196 6.34 16.67 9.67
N GLU A 197 6.28 16.19 8.44
CA GLU A 197 5.43 15.07 8.04
C GLU A 197 6.25 13.77 8.04
N ILE A 198 5.65 12.67 8.50
CA ILE A 198 6.29 11.36 8.55
C ILE A 198 5.74 10.50 7.41
N HIS A 199 6.57 10.29 6.40
CA HIS A 199 6.20 9.53 5.21
C HIS A 199 6.54 8.05 5.37
N HIS A 200 5.59 7.18 5.04
CA HIS A 200 5.76 5.74 5.06
C HIS A 200 6.40 5.29 3.73
N THR A 201 7.64 4.82 3.78
CA THR A 201 8.35 4.29 2.62
C THR A 201 7.99 2.84 2.33
N LYS A 202 7.52 2.11 3.34
CA LYS A 202 6.94 0.76 3.24
C LYS A 202 5.70 0.61 4.11
N PRO A 203 4.85 -0.40 3.88
CA PRO A 203 3.70 -0.68 4.74
C PRO A 203 4.10 -0.93 6.19
N ILE A 204 3.34 -0.37 7.13
CA ILE A 204 3.51 -0.55 8.57
C ILE A 204 2.16 -0.98 9.16
N PHE A 205 2.14 -2.20 9.70
CA PHE A 205 1.02 -2.76 10.42
C PHE A 205 1.54 -3.76 11.44
N GLN A 206 0.68 -4.12 12.38
CA GLN A 206 0.94 -5.14 13.39
C GLN A 206 -0.25 -6.10 13.49
N TYR A 207 -0.01 -7.30 13.99
CA TYR A 207 -1.07 -8.18 14.47
C TYR A 207 -1.51 -7.74 15.88
N GLU A 208 -2.75 -8.08 16.27
CA GLU A 208 -3.32 -7.68 17.57
C GLU A 208 -2.49 -8.11 18.80
N ASP A 209 -1.73 -9.21 18.68
CA ASP A 209 -0.88 -9.73 19.75
C ASP A 209 0.58 -9.28 19.67
N ASP A 210 0.94 -8.46 18.66
CA ASP A 210 2.31 -7.99 18.51
C ASP A 210 2.64 -6.97 19.61
N ASP A 211 3.88 -7.00 20.07
CA ASP A 211 4.37 -6.00 21.01
C ASP A 211 4.51 -4.65 20.30
N LEU A 212 3.83 -3.64 20.85
CA LEU A 212 3.77 -2.31 20.25
C LEU A 212 5.16 -1.65 20.21
N GLU A 213 5.98 -1.82 21.25
CA GLU A 213 7.30 -1.17 21.32
C GLU A 213 8.24 -1.72 20.24
N ASN A 214 8.32 -3.04 20.10
CA ASN A 214 9.05 -3.69 19.00
C ASN A 214 8.51 -3.29 17.63
N THR A 215 7.19 -3.15 17.48
CA THR A 215 6.57 -2.68 16.24
C THR A 215 7.04 -1.26 15.91
N LEU A 216 7.04 -0.35 16.89
CA LEU A 216 7.47 1.03 16.70
C LEU A 216 8.95 1.12 16.33
N GLU A 217 9.82 0.32 16.95
CA GLU A 217 11.25 0.29 16.60
C GLU A 217 11.48 -0.18 15.16
N ASN A 218 10.85 -1.29 14.76
CA ASN A 218 10.95 -1.80 13.38
C ASN A 218 10.33 -0.85 12.36
N ALA A 219 9.27 -0.13 12.74
CA ALA A 219 8.59 0.84 11.89
C ALA A 219 9.52 2.00 11.48
N LEU A 220 10.49 2.40 12.31
CA LEU A 220 11.41 3.51 12.01
C LEU A 220 12.20 3.30 10.72
N GLU A 221 12.55 2.06 10.37
CA GLU A 221 13.26 1.73 9.12
C GLU A 221 12.43 2.04 7.87
N ASN A 222 11.11 2.08 8.03
CA ASN A 222 10.11 2.28 6.98
C ASN A 222 9.51 3.70 6.99
N LEU A 223 10.13 4.62 7.72
CA LEU A 223 9.68 6.00 7.85
C LEU A 223 10.76 6.98 7.38
N ALA A 224 10.31 8.10 6.81
CA ALA A 224 11.17 9.20 6.43
C ALA A 224 10.54 10.54 6.83
N PRO A 225 11.27 11.42 7.55
CA PRO A 225 10.81 12.78 7.79
C PRO A 225 10.86 13.59 6.48
N VAL A 226 9.74 14.19 6.09
CA VAL A 226 9.62 15.01 4.88
C VAL A 226 8.88 16.31 5.15
N CYS A 227 9.26 17.40 4.48
CA CYS A 227 8.49 18.64 4.58
C CYS A 227 7.20 18.54 3.77
N SER A 228 6.22 19.38 4.10
CA SER A 228 4.92 19.40 3.43
C SER A 228 5.02 19.52 1.91
N ASN A 229 5.97 20.31 1.39
CA ASN A 229 6.15 20.45 -0.05
C ASN A 229 6.68 19.16 -0.70
N CYS A 230 7.70 18.53 -0.11
CA CYS A 230 8.24 17.27 -0.62
C CYS A 230 7.22 16.14 -0.50
N HIS A 231 6.48 16.06 0.61
CA HIS A 231 5.44 15.06 0.76
C HIS A 231 4.33 15.22 -0.29
N ARG A 232 3.91 16.45 -0.57
CA ARG A 232 2.96 16.74 -1.66
C ARG A 232 3.52 16.42 -3.03
N MET A 233 4.82 16.60 -3.25
CA MET A 233 5.46 16.25 -4.52
C MET A 233 5.55 14.74 -4.72
N ILE A 234 5.88 13.98 -3.65
CA ILE A 234 5.84 12.51 -3.64
C ILE A 234 4.45 12.07 -4.09
N HIS A 235 3.40 12.54 -3.42
CA HIS A 235 2.02 12.13 -3.70
C HIS A 235 1.31 12.93 -4.80
N ARG A 236 2.03 13.73 -5.60
CA ARG A 236 1.41 14.63 -6.60
C ARG A 236 0.54 13.86 -7.59
N ASN A 237 1.00 12.68 -8.01
CA ASN A 237 0.20 11.73 -8.73
C ASN A 237 -0.02 10.53 -7.83
N TRP A 238 -1.15 10.44 -7.12
CA TRP A 238 -1.51 9.31 -6.24
C TRP A 238 -1.52 7.93 -6.92
N SER A 239 -1.68 7.89 -8.25
CA SER A 239 -1.59 6.64 -9.01
C SER A 239 -0.17 6.24 -9.38
N LYS A 240 0.82 7.10 -9.14
CA LYS A 240 2.25 6.79 -9.27
C LYS A 240 3.10 7.83 -8.49
N PRO A 241 3.07 7.82 -7.15
CA PRO A 241 4.00 8.61 -6.36
C PRO A 241 5.46 8.41 -6.70
N LEU A 242 6.25 9.42 -6.33
CA LEU A 242 7.68 9.44 -6.61
C LEU A 242 8.44 8.73 -5.51
N GLU A 243 9.39 7.89 -5.91
CA GLU A 243 10.41 7.39 -5.00
C GLU A 243 11.18 8.56 -4.38
N ILE A 244 11.46 8.49 -3.07
CA ILE A 244 12.25 9.51 -2.36
C ILE A 244 13.60 9.76 -3.06
N GLN A 245 14.29 8.69 -3.48
CA GLN A 245 15.59 8.80 -4.15
C GLN A 245 15.48 9.53 -5.49
N TYR A 246 14.40 9.27 -6.24
CA TYR A 246 14.13 10.00 -7.47
C TYR A 246 13.91 11.49 -7.19
N LEU A 247 13.10 11.84 -6.18
CA LEU A 247 12.85 13.23 -5.81
C LEU A 247 14.13 13.95 -5.34
N ILE A 248 14.97 13.28 -4.55
CA ILE A 248 16.30 13.79 -4.16
C ILE A 248 17.12 14.11 -5.41
N GLY A 249 17.25 13.16 -6.35
CA GLY A 249 18.00 13.38 -7.59
C GLY A 249 17.46 14.54 -8.43
N GLN A 250 16.13 14.73 -8.48
CA GLN A 250 15.53 15.88 -9.16
C GLN A 250 15.85 17.21 -8.47
N ILE A 251 15.87 17.25 -7.13
CA ILE A 251 16.23 18.44 -6.35
C ILE A 251 17.72 18.75 -6.51
N GLU A 252 18.59 17.76 -6.49
CA GLU A 252 20.04 17.95 -6.70
C GLU A 252 20.36 18.47 -8.09
N GLN A 253 19.66 17.98 -9.13
CA GLN A 253 19.90 18.37 -10.51
C GLN A 253 19.34 19.76 -10.85
N ASN A 254 18.17 20.12 -10.31
CA ASN A 254 17.41 21.30 -10.75
C ASN A 254 17.18 22.34 -9.65
N GLY A 255 17.42 21.99 -8.38
CA GLY A 255 17.17 22.85 -7.24
C GLY A 255 18.10 24.05 -7.25
N THR A 256 17.52 25.25 -7.27
CA THR A 256 18.26 26.52 -7.22
C THR A 256 18.32 27.10 -5.80
N PHE A 257 18.19 26.24 -4.77
CA PHE A 257 18.19 26.67 -3.37
C PHE A 257 19.54 27.30 -3.01
N THR A 258 19.61 28.63 -3.05
CA THR A 258 20.64 29.38 -2.34
C THR A 258 20.35 29.26 -0.84
N ARG A 259 21.25 28.59 -0.12
CA ARG A 259 21.41 28.81 1.31
C ARG A 259 21.80 30.26 1.57
#